data_AF-A0A1R4J3R3-F1
#
_entry.id   AF-A0A1R4J3R3-F1
#
_cell.length_a   1.000
_cell.length_b   1.000
_cell.length_c   1.000
_cell.angle_alpha   90.00
_cell.angle_beta   90.00
_cell.angle_gamma   90.00
#
_symmetry.space_group_name_H-M   'P 1'
#
loop_
_entity.id
_entity.type
_entity.pdbx_description
1 polymer ?
#
loop_
_entity_poly.entity_id
_entity_poly.type
_entity_poly.pdbx_seq_one_letter_code
_entity_poly.pdbx_strand_id
1 'polypeptide(L)' 'MLDAAIYWDYTEIRFIHGKGKGILRRAVYDELAYYKQSGAIASYHPSYHNEDIVVVHIGL' A
#
# COMPACT_ATOMS: atom_id res chain seq x y z
N MET A 1 -7.26 -5.99 -4.65
CA MET A 1 -7.79 -4.87 -3.83
C MET A 1 -7.27 -5.03 -2.41
N LEU A 2 -7.03 -3.93 -1.69
CA LEU A 2 -6.53 -3.97 -0.31
C LEU A 2 -7.54 -4.65 0.62
N ASP A 3 -8.83 -4.33 0.47
CA ASP A 3 -9.90 -4.90 1.30
C ASP A 3 -9.96 -6.42 1.24
N ALA A 4 -9.72 -7.01 0.07
CA ALA A 4 -9.64 -8.45 -0.08
C ALA A 4 -8.44 -9.03 0.69
N ALA A 5 -7.26 -8.40 0.58
CA ALA A 5 -6.08 -8.87 1.30
C ALA A 5 -6.26 -8.76 2.83
N ILE A 6 -6.97 -7.73 3.31
CA ILE A 6 -7.41 -7.60 4.70
C ILE A 6 -8.37 -8.74 5.07
N TYR A 7 -9.41 -8.95 4.26
CA TYR A 7 -10.42 -9.98 4.51
C TYR A 7 -9.84 -11.40 4.54
N TRP A 8 -8.82 -11.69 3.73
CA TRP A 8 -8.15 -12.98 3.65
C TRP A 8 -6.94 -13.10 4.60
N ASP A 9 -6.76 -12.17 5.55
CA ASP A 9 -5.66 -12.16 6.53
C ASP A 9 -4.26 -12.31 5.91
N TYR A 10 -4.04 -11.67 4.76
CA TYR A 10 -2.70 -11.60 4.18
C TYR A 10 -1.79 -10.74 5.05
N THR A 11 -0.52 -11.12 5.16
CA THR A 11 0.46 -10.35 5.92
C THR A 11 0.93 -9.12 5.15
N GLU A 12 1.09 -9.24 3.82
CA GLU A 12 1.51 -8.16 2.95
C GLU A 12 0.78 -8.15 1.59
N ILE A 13 0.72 -6.97 0.98
CA ILE A 13 0.38 -6.79 -0.44
C ILE A 13 1.30 -5.73 -1.05
N ARG A 14 1.54 -5.84 -2.36
CA ARG A 14 2.35 -4.88 -3.12
C ARG A 14 1.51 -4.19 -4.17
N PHE A 15 1.55 -2.87 -4.19
CA PHE A 15 0.96 -2.07 -5.26
C PHE A 15 2.05 -1.60 -6.21
N ILE A 16 1.89 -1.90 -7.49
CA ILE A 16 2.76 -1.41 -8.55
C ILE A 16 2.07 -0.19 -9.16
N HIS A 17 2.59 1.01 -8.90
CA HIS A 17 2.05 2.25 -9.45
C HIS A 17 2.86 2.79 -10.64
N GLY A 18 4.07 2.25 -10.87
CA GLY A 18 4.96 2.70 -11.95
C GLY A 18 5.55 4.11 -11.71
N LYS A 19 6.41 4.56 -12.64
CA LYS A 19 7.01 5.91 -12.59
C LYS A 19 6.01 7.00 -12.95
N GLY A 20 5.52 6.95 -14.19
CA GLY A 20 4.59 7.93 -14.76
C GLY A 20 4.92 9.39 -14.41
N LYS A 21 3.89 10.22 -14.28
CA LYS A 21 4.00 11.57 -13.67
C LYS A 21 3.77 11.54 -12.15
N GLY A 22 3.75 10.36 -11.52
CA GLY A 22 3.47 10.22 -10.09
C GLY A 22 2.01 10.41 -9.65
N ILE A 23 1.05 10.61 -10.58
CA ILE A 23 -0.37 10.80 -10.23
C ILE A 23 -0.93 9.56 -9.52
N LEU A 24 -0.65 8.37 -10.07
CA LEU A 24 -1.11 7.11 -9.47
C LEU A 24 -0.45 6.86 -8.12
N ARG A 25 0.86 7.14 -8.00
CA ARG A 25 1.58 7.09 -6.72
C ARG A 25 0.88 7.95 -5.67
N ARG A 26 0.56 9.21 -5.98
CA ARG A 26 -0.08 10.11 -5.03
C ARG A 26 -1.44 9.58 -4.57
N ALA A 27 -2.29 9.17 -5.50
CA ALA A 27 -3.60 8.60 -5.18
C ALA A 27 -3.50 7.34 -4.32
N VAL A 28 -2.56 6.43 -4.62
CA VAL A 28 -2.32 5.23 -3.80
C VAL A 28 -1.86 5.62 -2.39
N TYR A 29 -0.93 6.57 -2.27
CA TYR A 29 -0.43 6.98 -0.96
C TYR A 29 -1.47 7.72 -0.11
N ASP A 30 -2.32 8.55 -0.72
CA ASP A 30 -3.42 9.23 -0.03
C ASP A 30 -4.42 8.20 0.54
N GLU A 31 -4.74 7.17 -0.25
CA GLU A 31 -5.62 6.08 0.17
C GLU A 31 -4.98 5.23 1.29
N LEU A 32 -3.70 4.84 1.14
CA LEU A 32 -2.98 4.08 2.17
C LEU A 32 -2.85 4.86 3.49
N ALA A 33 -2.73 6.19 3.43
CA ALA A 33 -2.75 7.03 4.62
C ALA A 33 -4.09 6.91 5.37
N TYR A 34 -5.21 6.89 4.65
CA TYR A 34 -6.54 6.65 5.24
C TYR A 34 -6.63 5.27 5.90
N TYR A 35 -6.24 4.20 5.20
CA TYR A 35 -6.24 2.85 5.79
C TYR A 35 -5.34 2.77 7.02
N LYS A 36 -4.16 3.40 6.99
CA LYS A 36 -3.24 3.43 8.14
C LYS A 36 -3.83 4.18 9.34
N GLN A 37 -4.51 5.30 9.11
CA GLN A 37 -5.18 6.07 10.17
C GLN A 37 -6.36 5.30 10.78
N SER A 38 -7.10 4.54 9.97
CA SER A 38 -8.20 3.70 10.45
C SER A 38 -7.76 2.45 11.23
N GLY A 39 -6.46 2.12 11.20
CA GLY A 39 -5.92 0.91 11.81
C GLY A 39 -6.09 -0.36 10.96
N ALA A 40 -6.60 -0.24 9.73
CA ALA A 40 -6.80 -1.36 8.82
C ALA A 40 -5.48 -1.95 8.25
N ILE A 41 -4.38 -1.19 8.28
CA ILE A 41 -3.04 -1.66 7.93
C ILE A 41 -2.01 -1.22 8.97
N ALA A 42 -0.95 -2.01 9.15
CA ALA A 42 0.12 -1.75 10.09
C ALA A 42 1.16 -0.76 9.56
N SER A 43 1.54 -0.82 8.28
CA SER A 43 2.44 0.19 7.68
C SER A 43 2.47 0.09 6.17
N TYR A 44 3.04 1.11 5.52
CA TYR A 44 3.38 1.05 4.10
C TYR A 44 4.67 1.81 3.83
N HIS A 45 5.49 1.29 2.92
CA HIS A 45 6.77 1.90 2.54
C HIS A 45 7.13 1.58 1.09
N PRO A 46 7.89 2.45 0.40
CA PRO A 46 8.40 2.11 -0.92
C PRO A 46 9.27 0.85 -0.85
N SER A 47 9.26 0.06 -1.92
CA SER A 47 10.15 -1.09 -2.03
C SER A 47 11.58 -0.61 -2.21
N TYR A 48 12.52 -1.17 -1.44
CA TYR A 48 13.93 -0.81 -1.48
C TYR A 48 14.56 -0.92 -2.89
N HIS A 49 14.13 -1.90 -3.66
CA HIS A 49 14.68 -2.16 -5.00
C HIS A 49 13.94 -1.40 -6.11
N ASN A 50 12.75 -0.86 -5.82
CA ASN A 50 11.93 -0.19 -6.81
C ASN A 50 10.90 0.73 -6.16
N GLU A 51 11.13 2.04 -6.21
CA GLU A 51 10.21 3.06 -5.67
C GLU A 51 8.86 3.11 -6.42
N ASP A 52 8.73 2.43 -7.56
CA ASP A 52 7.47 2.28 -8.29
C ASP A 52 6.49 1.29 -7.63
N ILE A 53 6.96 0.64 -6.57
CA ILE A 53 6.25 -0.37 -5.81
C ILE A 53 6.16 0.11 -4.36
N VAL A 54 4.96 0.08 -3.79
CA VAL A 54 4.75 0.26 -2.35
C VAL A 54 4.36 -1.09 -1.74
N VAL A 55 5.05 -1.44 -0.66
CA VAL A 55 4.74 -2.61 0.17
C VAL A 55 3.82 -2.16 1.28
N VAL A 56 2.76 -2.91 1.52
CA VAL A 56 1.74 -2.64 2.53
C VAL A 56 1.63 -3.83 3.45
N HIS A 57 1.81 -3.60 4.75
CA HIS A 57 1.69 -4.60 5.81
C HIS A 57 0.32 -4.48 6.46
N ILE A 58 -0.44 -5.57 6.47
CA ILE A 58 -1.87 -5.58 6.86
C ILE A 58 -2.06 -6.02 8.33
N GLY A 59 -1.19 -6.88 8.85
CA GLY A 59 -1.21 -7.34 10.25
C GLY A 59 -0.18 -6.64 11.16
N LEU A 60 -0.40 -6.70 12.47
CA LEU A 60 0.50 -6.22 13.53
C LEU A 60 1.82 -6.98 13.59
#